data_AF-A0A922P492-F1
#
_entry.id   AF-A0A922P492-F1
#
_cell.length_a   1.000
_cell.length_b   1.000
_cell.length_c   1.000
_cell.angle_alpha   90.00
_cell.angle_beta   90.00
_cell.angle_gamma   90.00
#
_symmetry.space_group_name_H-M   'P 1'
#
loop_
_entity.id
_entity.type
_entity.pdbx_description
1 polymer ?
#
loop_
_entity_poly.entity_id
_entity_poly.type
_entity_poly.pdbx_seq_one_letter_code
_entity_poly.pdbx_strand_id
1 'polypeptide(L)' 'MQIEIRSNEFRVFTEVHCELRQAMEKHDRRTAYLAMEELRAMQTNTDWPALRARCNAALSAYSVH' A
#
# COMPACT_ATOMS: atom_id res chain seq x y z
N MET A 1 -19.79 6.92 -9.29
CA MET A 1 -19.69 6.03 -8.11
C MET A 1 -18.54 5.01 -8.19
N GLN A 2 -18.60 3.91 -8.96
CA GLN A 2 -17.50 2.92 -8.97
C GLN A 2 -16.13 3.46 -9.44
N ILE A 3 -16.12 4.39 -10.40
CA ILE A 3 -14.89 5.03 -10.90
C ILE A 3 -14.26 5.94 -9.83
N GLU A 4 -15.07 6.69 -9.08
CA GLU A 4 -14.61 7.58 -8.02
C GLU A 4 -14.05 6.80 -6.83
N ILE A 5 -14.71 5.69 -6.45
CA ILE A 5 -14.22 4.79 -5.40
C ILE A 5 -12.84 4.25 -5.78
N ARG A 6 -12.69 3.70 -6.99
CA ARG A 6 -11.39 3.18 -7.47
C ARG A 6 -10.32 4.26 -7.56
N SER A 7 -10.69 5.46 -7.99
CA SER A 7 -9.78 6.61 -8.04
C SER A 7 -9.27 6.98 -6.63
N ASN A 8 -10.17 7.02 -5.66
CA ASN A 8 -9.83 7.28 -4.25
C ASN A 8 -8.93 6.17 -3.68
N GLU A 9 -9.29 4.90 -3.88
CA GLU A 9 -8.48 3.78 -3.42
C GLU A 9 -7.08 3.79 -4.07
N PHE A 10 -6.98 4.13 -5.37
CA PHE A 10 -5.69 4.27 -6.05
C PHE A 10 -4.85 5.41 -5.48
N ARG A 11 -5.48 6.55 -5.17
CA ARG A 11 -4.81 7.70 -4.55
C ARG A 11 -4.24 7.32 -3.19
N VAL A 12 -5.04 6.70 -2.32
CA VAL A 12 -4.60 6.23 -1.00
C VAL A 12 -3.43 5.24 -1.14
N PHE A 13 -3.53 4.27 -2.06
CA PHE A 13 -2.42 3.33 -2.30
C PHE A 13 -1.14 4.05 -2.69
N THR A 14 -1.23 5.06 -3.57
CA THR A 14 -0.06 5.80 -4.05
C THR A 14 0.60 6.59 -2.92
N GLU A 15 -0.20 7.20 -2.03
CA GLU A 15 0.28 7.91 -0.85
C GLU A 15 0.99 6.95 0.12
N VAL A 16 0.32 5.87 0.53
CA VAL A 16 0.88 4.87 1.46
C VAL A 16 2.14 4.20 0.90
N HIS A 17 2.16 3.87 -0.40
CA HIS A 17 3.33 3.28 -1.05
C HIS A 17 4.52 4.26 -1.07
N CYS A 18 4.27 5.56 -1.26
CA CYS A 18 5.30 6.58 -1.20
C CYS A 18 5.87 6.71 0.22
N GLU A 19 5.00 6.71 1.25
CA GLU A 19 5.40 6.74 2.65
C GLU A 19 6.25 5.53 3.02
N LEU A 20 5.83 4.32 2.60
CA LEU A 20 6.60 3.11 2.81
C LEU A 20 8.00 3.24 2.21
N ARG A 21 8.11 3.68 0.94
CA ARG A 21 9.41 3.84 0.28
C ARG A 21 10.31 4.82 1.05
N GLN A 22 9.77 5.98 1.44
CA GLN A 22 10.52 6.98 2.20
C GLN A 22 10.94 6.47 3.58
N ALA A 23 10.07 5.72 4.26
CA ALA A 23 10.37 5.13 5.56
C ALA A 23 11.49 4.09 5.44
N MET A 24 11.46 3.26 4.39
CA MET A 24 12.52 2.29 4.11
C MET A 24 13.86 2.99 3.80
N GLU A 25 13.85 4.04 2.98
CA GLU A 25 15.04 4.86 2.68
C GLU A 25 15.65 5.52 3.92
N LYS A 26 14.80 5.95 4.87
CA LYS A 26 15.23 6.60 6.12
C LYS A 26 15.49 5.61 7.26
N HIS A 27 15.35 4.31 7.02
CA HIS A 27 15.38 3.26 8.05
C HIS A 27 14.38 3.48 9.21
N ASP A 28 13.28 4.20 8.96
CA ASP A 28 12.20 4.38 9.91
C ASP A 28 11.32 3.14 9.94
N ARG A 29 11.73 2.16 10.75
CA ARG A 29 11.04 0.88 10.90
C ARG A 29 9.60 1.02 11.37
N ARG A 30 9.29 2.04 12.18
CA ARG A 30 7.95 2.24 12.72
C ARG A 30 7.00 2.66 11.60
N THR A 31 7.39 3.68 10.84
CA THR A 31 6.57 4.17 9.73
C THR A 31 6.46 3.12 8.62
N ALA A 32 7.54 2.40 8.33
CA ALA A 32 7.51 1.30 7.37
C ALA A 32 6.52 0.20 7.80
N TYR A 33 6.54 -0.20 9.08
CA TYR A 33 5.59 -1.18 9.61
C TYR A 33 4.14 -0.72 9.45
N LEU A 34 3.83 0.51 9.84
CA LEU A 34 2.46 1.05 9.72
C LEU A 34 2.01 1.11 8.26
N ALA A 35 2.86 1.58 7.35
CA ALA A 35 2.53 1.63 5.93
C ALA A 35 2.31 0.22 5.33
N MET A 36 3.06 -0.79 5.79
CA MET A 36 2.81 -2.18 5.40
C MET A 36 1.46 -2.71 5.93
N GLU A 37 1.07 -2.38 7.16
CA GLU A 37 -0.23 -2.78 7.71
C GLU A 37 -1.39 -2.12 6.94
N GLU A 38 -1.27 -0.84 6.59
CA GLU A 38 -2.24 -0.15 5.74
C GLU A 38 -2.38 -0.82 4.37
N LEU A 39 -1.27 -1.19 3.72
CA LEU A 39 -1.30 -1.93 2.45
C LEU A 39 -1.98 -3.31 2.58
N ARG A 40 -1.80 -4.02 3.71
CA ARG A 40 -2.50 -5.29 4.00
C ARG A 40 -4.00 -5.08 4.19
N ALA A 41 -4.37 -4.02 4.89
CA ALA A 41 -5.77 -3.65 5.08
C ALA A 41 -6.43 -3.32 3.73
N MET A 42 -5.76 -2.53 2.88
CA MET A 42 -6.23 -2.22 1.53
C MET A 42 -6.38 -3.48 0.66
N GLN A 43 -5.38 -4.37 0.68
CA GLN A 43 -5.41 -5.64 -0.06
C GLN A 43 -6.63 -6.49 0.29
N THR A 44 -6.97 -6.55 1.59
CA THR A 44 -8.05 -7.39 2.13
C THR A 44 -9.43 -6.80 1.85
N ASN A 45 -9.57 -5.48 1.96
CA ASN A 45 -10.87 -4.80 1.90
C ASN A 45 -11.25 -4.28 0.50
N THR A 46 -10.32 -4.20 -0.43
CA THR A 46 -10.63 -3.74 -1.79
C THR A 46 -11.30 -4.85 -2.62
N ASP A 47 -12.39 -4.47 -3.29
CA ASP A 47 -13.04 -5.28 -4.33
C ASP A 47 -12.38 -5.12 -5.70
N TRP A 48 -11.37 -4.24 -5.83
CA TRP A 48 -10.70 -3.98 -7.09
C TRP A 48 -9.47 -4.90 -7.26
N PRO A 49 -9.50 -5.92 -8.14
CA PRO A 49 -8.44 -6.92 -8.21
C PRO A 49 -7.07 -6.33 -8.60
N ALA A 50 -7.07 -5.29 -9.43
CA ALA A 50 -5.85 -4.64 -9.85
C ALA A 50 -5.19 -3.86 -8.70
N LEU A 51 -5.96 -3.35 -7.73
CA LEU A 51 -5.40 -2.70 -6.54
C LEU A 51 -4.83 -3.74 -5.57
N ARG A 52 -5.57 -4.84 -5.37
CA ARG A 52 -5.10 -5.98 -4.58
C ARG A 52 -3.75 -6.49 -5.07
N ALA A 53 -3.58 -6.63 -6.39
CA ALA A 53 -2.31 -7.03 -7.00
C ALA A 53 -1.17 -6.04 -6.74
N ARG A 54 -1.46 -4.73 -6.78
CA ARG A 54 -0.47 -3.67 -6.47
C ARG A 54 -0.06 -3.68 -5.00
N CYS A 55 -0.99 -3.86 -4.08
CA CYS A 55 -0.70 -3.99 -2.65
C CYS A 55 0.19 -5.22 -2.40
N ASN A 56 -0.14 -6.36 -3.01
CA ASN A 56 0.67 -7.57 -2.89
C ASN A 56 2.10 -7.39 -3.42
N ALA A 57 2.25 -6.70 -4.56
CA ALA A 57 3.57 -6.41 -5.13
C ALA A 57 4.40 -5.45 -4.25
N ALA A 58 3.76 -4.44 -3.64
CA ALA A 58 4.43 -3.56 -2.70
C ALA A 58 4.89 -4.32 -1.45
N LEU A 59 4.01 -5.14 -0.86
CA LEU A 59 4.35 -5.94 0.33
C LEU A 59 5.46 -6.95 0.04
N SER A 60 5.42 -7.63 -1.12
CA SER A 60 6.44 -8.62 -1.47
C SER A 60 7.83 -7.98 -1.62
N ALA A 61 7.91 -6.77 -2.19
CA ALA A 61 9.17 -6.04 -2.37
C ALA A 61 9.92 -5.77 -1.05
N TYR A 62 9.20 -5.62 0.06
CA TYR A 62 9.78 -5.28 1.36
C TYR A 62 9.71 -6.42 2.40
N SER A 63 9.03 -7.52 2.09
CA SER A 63 8.92 -8.70 2.98
C SER A 63 10.16 -9.60 3.02
N VAL A 64 11.17 -9.35 2.16
CA VAL A 64 12.35 -10.22 1.98
C VAL A 64 13.60 -9.71 2.73
N HIS A 65 13.48 -8.72 3.63
CA HIS A 65 14.61 -8.14 4.36
C HIS A 65 14.39 -8.11 5.88
#